data_AF-A0A429KF31-F1
#
_entry.id   AF-A0A429KF31-F1
#
_cell.length_a   1.000
_cell.length_b   1.000
_cell.length_c   1.000
_cell.angle_alpha   90.00
_cell.angle_beta   90.00
_cell.angle_gamma   90.00
#
_symmetry.space_group_name_H-M   'P 1'
#
loop_
_entity.id
_entity.type
_entity.pdbx_description
1 polymer ?
#
loop_
_entity_poly.entity_id
_entity_poly.type
_entity_poly.pdbx_seq_one_letter_code
_entity_poly.pdbx_strand_id
1 'polypeptide(L)'
;MAEQNVITSMLDDLSNEQPIHTALCIGQKIDQNNAIQWHYFTVTELLSLPFTQRYDLGFVLFDSDEMQNISDVQKSQLLVKLRDLLAKRIVVVSKRSDEQLLRSLGFTQLIDKTSHDSDFALWQFNILTYKHVPDWFNSKFWANPENWNKFRW
;
A
#
# COMPACT_ATOMS: atom_id res chain seq x y z
N MET A 1 -22.03 -2.52 -8.19
CA MET A 1 -21.65 -3.16 -9.47
C MET A 1 -20.42 -2.52 -10.10
N ALA A 2 -20.35 -1.21 -10.28
CA ALA A 2 -19.16 -0.56 -10.86
C ALA A 2 -17.88 -0.74 -10.01
N GLU A 3 -17.96 -0.53 -8.69
CA GLU A 3 -16.81 -0.67 -7.77
C GLU A 3 -16.23 -2.08 -7.74
N GLN A 4 -17.09 -3.11 -7.71
CA GLN A 4 -16.64 -4.50 -7.72
C GLN A 4 -15.86 -4.83 -9.00
N ASN A 5 -16.34 -4.39 -10.16
CA ASN A 5 -15.67 -4.63 -11.44
C ASN A 5 -14.30 -3.91 -11.51
N VAL A 6 -14.19 -2.71 -10.93
CA VAL A 6 -12.91 -1.97 -10.84
C VAL A 6 -11.92 -2.71 -9.95
N ILE A 7 -12.37 -3.21 -8.79
CA ILE A 7 -11.53 -4.00 -7.88
C ILE A 7 -11.05 -5.27 -8.58
N THR A 8 -11.92 -6.01 -9.27
CA THR A 8 -11.53 -7.23 -9.99
C THR A 8 -10.51 -6.94 -11.08
N SER A 9 -10.75 -5.96 -11.96
CA SER A 9 -9.80 -5.58 -13.01
C SER A 9 -8.45 -5.14 -12.45
N MET A 10 -8.44 -4.41 -11.35
CA MET A 10 -7.20 -3.98 -10.70
C MET A 10 -6.46 -5.16 -10.05
N LEU A 11 -7.16 -6.10 -9.43
CA LEU A 11 -6.55 -7.31 -8.88
C LEU A 11 -5.88 -8.14 -9.97
N ASP A 12 -6.49 -8.24 -11.15
CA ASP A 12 -5.89 -8.93 -12.30
C ASP A 12 -4.61 -8.24 -12.77
N ASP A 13 -4.62 -6.92 -12.92
CA ASP A 13 -3.43 -6.13 -13.28
C ASP A 13 -2.29 -6.32 -12.24
N LEU A 14 -2.62 -6.25 -10.95
CA LEU A 14 -1.65 -6.44 -9.88
C LEU A 14 -1.12 -7.87 -9.83
N SER A 15 -1.94 -8.88 -10.12
CA SER A 15 -1.54 -10.29 -10.14
C SER A 15 -0.62 -10.58 -11.33
N ASN A 16 -0.82 -9.90 -12.46
CA ASN A 16 0.06 -9.98 -13.63
C ASN A 16 1.45 -9.40 -13.35
N GLU A 17 1.56 -8.33 -12.56
CA GLU A 17 2.85 -7.78 -12.15
C GLU A 17 3.59 -8.73 -11.19
N GLN A 18 2.89 -9.20 -10.15
CA GLN A 18 3.41 -10.15 -9.17
C GLN A 18 2.26 -11.02 -8.64
N PRO A 19 2.43 -12.36 -8.55
CA PRO A 19 1.38 -13.24 -8.05
C PRO A 19 0.88 -12.84 -6.66
N ILE A 20 -0.45 -12.89 -6.48
CA ILE A 20 -1.11 -12.67 -5.19
C ILE A 20 -1.72 -14.00 -4.75
N HIS A 21 -1.21 -14.57 -3.66
CA HIS A 21 -1.78 -15.78 -3.05
C HIS A 21 -2.47 -15.47 -1.73
N THR A 22 -1.95 -14.50 -0.99
CA THR A 22 -2.46 -14.09 0.31
C THR A 22 -2.78 -12.61 0.32
N ALA A 23 -3.97 -12.26 0.77
CA ALA A 23 -4.38 -10.88 0.91
C ALA A 23 -5.06 -10.63 2.24
N LEU A 24 -4.89 -9.42 2.77
CA LEU A 24 -5.68 -8.91 3.87
C LEU A 24 -6.55 -7.75 3.37
N CYS A 25 -7.74 -7.61 3.95
CA CYS A 25 -8.67 -6.53 3.65
C CYS A 25 -9.17 -5.84 4.93
N ILE A 26 -9.36 -4.53 4.87
CA ILE A 26 -9.79 -3.69 6.00
C ILE A 26 -10.82 -2.68 5.49
N GLY A 27 -11.85 -2.42 6.29
CA GLY A 27 -12.95 -1.50 5.96
C GLY A 27 -14.06 -2.15 5.14
N GLN A 28 -13.76 -3.18 4.34
CA GLN A 28 -14.76 -4.02 3.67
C GLN A 28 -14.25 -5.46 3.55
N LYS A 29 -15.14 -6.43 3.78
CA LYS A 29 -14.86 -7.84 3.47
C LYS A 29 -14.84 -8.03 1.95
N ILE A 30 -13.68 -8.41 1.43
CA ILE A 30 -13.48 -8.74 0.03
C ILE A 30 -13.30 -10.25 -0.06
N ASP A 31 -14.10 -10.86 -0.91
CA ASP A 31 -14.02 -12.29 -1.23
C ASP A 31 -14.13 -12.45 -2.75
N GLN A 32 -13.24 -11.76 -3.46
CA GLN A 32 -13.15 -11.78 -4.91
C GLN A 32 -11.93 -12.60 -5.33
N ASN A 33 -12.05 -13.33 -6.44
CA ASN A 33 -10.98 -14.21 -6.95
C ASN A 33 -10.64 -15.36 -5.98
N ASN A 34 -11.21 -16.54 -6.24
CA ASN A 34 -11.05 -17.75 -5.43
C ASN A 34 -9.60 -18.26 -5.31
N ALA A 35 -8.66 -17.75 -6.12
CA ALA A 35 -7.25 -18.11 -6.02
C ALA A 35 -6.52 -17.37 -4.88
N ILE A 36 -7.12 -16.32 -4.33
CA ILE A 36 -6.54 -15.48 -3.27
C ILE A 36 -7.15 -15.86 -1.91
N GLN A 37 -6.29 -16.15 -0.93
CA GLN A 37 -6.73 -16.36 0.44
C GLN A 37 -6.89 -15.01 1.16
N TRP A 38 -8.13 -14.54 1.24
CA TRP A 38 -8.49 -13.28 1.88
C TRP A 38 -8.65 -13.41 3.40
N HIS A 39 -8.12 -12.44 4.13
CA HIS A 39 -8.32 -12.30 5.57
C HIS A 39 -8.83 -10.90 5.88
N TYR A 40 -10.01 -10.82 6.49
CA TYR A 40 -10.55 -9.55 6.95
C TYR A 40 -10.05 -9.22 8.36
N PHE A 41 -9.71 -7.97 8.58
CA PHE A 41 -9.44 -7.43 9.92
C PHE A 41 -10.19 -6.12 10.10
N THR A 42 -10.71 -5.89 11.31
CA THR A 42 -11.07 -4.54 11.76
C THR A 42 -9.81 -3.71 12.02
N VAL A 43 -9.96 -2.39 12.14
CA VAL A 43 -8.83 -1.48 12.49
C VAL A 43 -8.18 -1.90 13.80
N THR A 44 -8.98 -2.17 14.83
CA THR A 44 -8.49 -2.52 16.17
C THR A 44 -7.78 -3.88 16.18
N GLU A 45 -8.33 -4.87 15.48
CA GLU A 45 -7.69 -6.18 15.32
C GLU A 45 -6.35 -6.04 14.60
N LEU A 46 -6.28 -5.29 13.50
CA LEU A 46 -5.03 -5.13 12.77
C LEU A 46 -3.97 -4.41 13.63
N LEU A 47 -4.33 -3.35 14.34
CA LEU A 47 -3.40 -2.61 15.20
C LEU A 47 -2.86 -3.46 16.36
N SER A 48 -3.62 -4.45 16.84
CA SER A 48 -3.19 -5.40 17.88
C SER A 48 -2.53 -6.68 17.33
N LEU A 49 -2.69 -6.99 16.04
CA LEU A 49 -2.18 -8.22 15.42
C LEU A 49 -0.64 -8.34 15.52
N PRO A 50 -0.08 -9.42 16.08
CA PRO A 50 1.36 -9.66 16.04
C PRO A 50 1.82 -9.96 14.61
N PHE A 51 3.10 -9.70 14.32
CA PHE A 51 3.68 -10.11 13.05
C PHE A 51 3.88 -11.63 13.02
N THR A 52 3.03 -12.32 12.25
CA THR A 52 3.12 -13.78 12.03
C THR A 52 3.53 -14.11 10.61
N GLN A 53 3.03 -13.36 9.65
CA GLN A 53 3.33 -13.50 8.23
C GLN A 53 3.25 -12.15 7.51
N ARG A 54 3.84 -12.10 6.33
CA ARG A 54 3.70 -10.97 5.40
C ARG A 54 2.85 -11.39 4.20
N TYR A 55 1.70 -10.76 4.05
CA TYR A 55 0.75 -10.96 2.96
C TYR A 55 1.28 -10.36 1.65
N ASP A 56 0.84 -10.91 0.52
CA ASP A 56 1.23 -10.39 -0.80
C ASP A 56 0.56 -9.04 -1.10
N LEU A 57 -0.67 -8.85 -0.60
CA LEU A 57 -1.47 -7.64 -0.78
C LEU A 57 -2.19 -7.24 0.52
N GLY A 58 -2.15 -5.95 0.86
CA GLY A 58 -3.06 -5.32 1.80
C GLY A 58 -4.02 -4.40 1.07
N PHE A 59 -5.32 -4.59 1.28
CA PHE A 59 -6.36 -3.79 0.65
C PHE A 59 -7.12 -3.00 1.70
N VAL A 60 -7.18 -1.67 1.56
CA VAL A 60 -7.80 -0.78 2.54
C VAL A 60 -8.84 0.09 1.84
N LEU A 61 -10.09 0.03 2.32
CA LEU A 61 -11.12 1.00 1.95
C LEU A 61 -11.26 2.01 3.08
N PHE A 62 -11.01 3.29 2.83
CA PHE A 62 -11.31 4.36 3.80
C PHE A 62 -12.75 4.88 3.71
N ASP A 63 -13.45 4.65 2.60
CA ASP A 63 -14.85 5.06 2.46
C ASP A 63 -15.82 3.98 2.94
N SER A 64 -15.63 3.51 4.17
CA SER A 64 -16.56 2.60 4.84
C SER A 64 -16.99 3.15 6.20
N ASP A 65 -18.14 2.70 6.70
CA ASP A 65 -18.69 3.19 7.98
C ASP A 65 -17.73 2.98 9.16
N GLU A 66 -16.95 1.89 9.14
CA GLU A 66 -15.92 1.61 10.16
C GLU A 66 -14.81 2.68 10.14
N MET A 67 -14.49 3.20 8.95
CA MET A 67 -13.36 4.10 8.71
C MET A 67 -13.71 5.59 8.82
N GLN A 68 -15.00 5.94 8.82
CA GLN A 68 -15.43 7.33 9.03
C GLN A 68 -15.12 7.84 10.44
N ASN A 69 -15.04 6.94 11.42
CA ASN A 69 -14.86 7.29 12.84
C ASN A 69 -13.40 7.24 13.32
N ILE A 70 -12.45 6.88 12.45
CA ILE A 70 -11.04 6.79 12.84
C ILE A 70 -10.30 8.10 12.58
N SER A 71 -9.42 8.46 13.50
CA SER A 71 -8.56 9.64 13.35
C SER A 71 -7.47 9.42 12.30
N ASP A 72 -6.91 10.52 11.76
CA ASP A 72 -5.76 10.46 10.85
C ASP A 72 -4.53 9.80 11.48
N VAL A 73 -4.39 9.88 12.81
CA VAL A 73 -3.35 9.17 13.57
C VAL A 73 -3.55 7.66 13.46
N GLN A 74 -4.78 7.16 13.62
CA GLN A 74 -5.09 5.73 13.48
C GLN A 74 -4.93 5.26 12.03
N LYS A 75 -5.38 6.05 11.05
CA LYS A 75 -5.12 5.77 9.62
C LYS A 75 -3.62 5.64 9.35
N SER A 76 -2.81 6.56 9.90
CA SER A 76 -1.36 6.53 9.76
C SER A 76 -0.76 5.25 10.38
N GLN A 77 -1.13 4.92 11.62
CA GLN A 77 -0.65 3.74 12.32
C GLN A 77 -1.02 2.45 11.56
N LEU A 78 -2.24 2.38 11.04
CA LEU A 78 -2.74 1.27 10.22
C LEU A 78 -1.85 1.08 8.98
N LEU A 79 -1.69 2.14 8.19
CA LEU A 79 -0.93 2.10 6.94
C LEU A 79 0.56 1.82 7.17
N VAL A 80 1.17 2.42 8.20
CA VAL A 80 2.56 2.16 8.57
C VAL A 80 2.76 0.71 9.00
N LYS A 81 1.85 0.16 9.82
CA LYS A 81 1.94 -1.25 10.25
C LYS A 81 1.81 -2.22 9.06
N LEU A 82 0.90 -1.93 8.13
CA LEU A 82 0.79 -2.68 6.88
C LEU A 82 2.09 -2.61 6.08
N ARG A 83 2.61 -1.40 5.87
CA ARG A 83 3.76 -1.12 5.02
C ARG A 83 5.04 -1.78 5.54
N ASP A 84 5.26 -1.66 6.84
CA ASP A 84 6.54 -2.03 7.43
C ASP A 84 6.56 -3.51 7.84
N LEU A 85 5.40 -4.09 8.20
CA LEU A 85 5.31 -5.46 8.72
C LEU A 85 4.48 -6.39 7.83
N LEU A 86 3.21 -6.05 7.59
CA LEU A 86 2.21 -7.06 7.22
C LEU A 86 2.01 -7.27 5.72
N ALA A 87 2.37 -6.35 4.84
CA ALA A 87 2.09 -6.47 3.41
C ALA A 87 3.29 -6.13 2.52
N LYS A 88 3.48 -6.87 1.42
CA LYS A 88 4.47 -6.53 0.38
C LYS A 88 4.00 -5.36 -0.48
N ARG A 89 2.70 -5.35 -0.77
CA ARG A 89 2.01 -4.30 -1.55
C ARG A 89 0.76 -3.87 -0.83
N ILE A 90 0.40 -2.60 -0.95
CA ILE A 90 -0.79 -2.03 -0.35
C ILE A 90 -1.53 -1.26 -1.41
N VAL A 91 -2.84 -1.46 -1.48
CA VAL A 91 -3.75 -0.61 -2.23
C VAL A 91 -4.74 0.02 -1.26
N VAL A 92 -4.93 1.33 -1.40
CA VAL A 92 -5.87 2.12 -0.60
C VAL A 92 -6.86 2.80 -1.53
N VAL A 93 -8.14 2.61 -1.26
CA VAL A 93 -9.23 3.39 -1.84
C VAL A 93 -9.57 4.48 -0.84
N SER A 94 -9.35 5.75 -1.20
CA SER A 94 -9.53 6.88 -0.30
C SER A 94 -10.26 8.04 -0.97
N LYS A 95 -10.74 8.98 -0.16
CA LYS A 95 -11.20 10.27 -0.69
C LYS A 95 -10.02 11.13 -1.09
N ARG A 96 -10.27 12.17 -1.90
CA ARG A 96 -9.24 13.16 -2.26
C ARG A 96 -8.68 13.89 -1.04
N SER A 97 -9.46 14.05 0.03
CA SER A 97 -9.02 14.66 1.28
C SER A 97 -7.87 13.91 1.97
N ASP A 98 -7.74 12.59 1.76
CA ASP A 98 -6.67 11.77 2.36
C ASP A 98 -5.34 11.86 1.60
N GLU A 99 -5.27 12.63 0.50
CA GLU A 99 -4.09 12.74 -0.37
C GLU A 99 -2.82 13.13 0.41
N GLN A 100 -2.91 14.13 1.29
CA GLN A 100 -1.76 14.60 2.05
C GLN A 100 -1.19 13.50 2.96
N LEU A 101 -2.08 12.75 3.62
CA LEU A 101 -1.70 11.61 4.46
C LEU A 101 -0.98 10.53 3.63
N LEU A 102 -1.58 10.11 2.51
CA LEU A 102 -1.05 9.03 1.69
C LEU A 102 0.30 9.37 1.07
N ARG A 103 0.45 10.59 0.54
CA ARG A 103 1.74 11.09 0.02
C ARG A 103 2.80 11.12 1.11
N SER A 104 2.45 11.56 2.32
CA SER A 104 3.41 11.63 3.46
C SER A 104 3.96 10.26 3.85
N LEU A 105 3.20 9.19 3.59
CA LEU A 105 3.58 7.81 3.89
C LEU A 105 4.28 7.09 2.72
N GLY A 106 4.49 7.79 1.60
CA GLY A 106 5.19 7.28 0.42
C GLY A 106 4.29 6.52 -0.56
N PHE A 107 2.96 6.67 -0.47
CA PHE A 107 2.05 6.11 -1.45
C PHE A 107 2.06 6.93 -2.74
N THR A 108 1.86 6.24 -3.86
CA THR A 108 1.71 6.84 -5.19
C THR A 108 0.30 6.62 -5.69
N GLN A 109 -0.27 7.61 -6.36
CA GLN A 109 -1.62 7.50 -6.93
C GLN A 109 -1.57 6.66 -8.22
N LEU A 110 -2.48 5.71 -8.38
CA LEU A 110 -2.70 5.00 -9.64
C LEU A 110 -3.46 5.94 -10.59
N ILE A 111 -2.85 6.28 -11.73
CA ILE A 111 -3.42 7.22 -12.71
C ILE A 111 -4.69 6.62 -13.35
N ASP A 112 -5.77 7.42 -13.40
CA ASP A 112 -6.96 7.29 -14.26
C ASP A 112 -7.67 5.93 -14.36
N LYS A 113 -8.27 5.44 -13.26
CA LYS A 113 -9.41 4.49 -13.36
C LYS A 113 -10.68 4.96 -12.68
N THR A 114 -10.69 6.13 -12.06
CA THR A 114 -11.87 6.69 -11.41
C THR A 114 -12.30 7.91 -12.20
N SER A 115 -13.46 7.82 -12.85
CA SER A 115 -14.06 8.91 -13.62
C SER A 115 -13.96 10.21 -12.82
N HIS A 116 -13.55 11.30 -13.47
CA HIS A 116 -13.27 12.61 -12.86
C HIS A 116 -14.38 13.16 -11.94
N ASP A 117 -15.59 12.61 -12.04
CA ASP A 117 -16.80 12.97 -11.29
C ASP A 117 -16.93 12.25 -9.92
N SER A 118 -16.03 11.31 -9.61
CA SER A 118 -16.05 10.57 -8.35
C SER A 118 -15.00 11.11 -7.36
N ASP A 119 -15.39 11.27 -6.08
CA ASP A 119 -14.56 11.83 -5.01
C ASP A 119 -13.57 10.82 -4.40
N PHE A 120 -13.28 9.73 -5.11
CA PHE A 120 -12.35 8.69 -4.66
C PHE A 120 -11.15 8.53 -5.59
N ALA A 121 -10.03 8.13 -4.98
CA ALA A 121 -8.75 7.89 -5.65
C ALA A 121 -8.16 6.55 -5.17
N LEU A 122 -7.42 5.90 -6.07
CA LEU A 122 -6.68 4.68 -5.79
C LEU A 122 -5.22 5.03 -5.55
N TRP A 123 -4.68 4.52 -4.45
CA TRP A 123 -3.31 4.72 -4.03
C TRP A 123 -2.62 3.40 -3.83
N GLN A 124 -1.33 3.34 -4.14
CA GLN A 124 -0.53 2.14 -4.00
C GLN A 124 0.80 2.38 -3.30
N PHE A 125 1.28 1.34 -2.63
CA PHE A 125 2.64 1.21 -2.14
C PHE A 125 3.14 -0.20 -2.46
N ASN A 126 4.37 -0.32 -2.97
CA ASN A 126 4.99 -1.62 -3.21
C ASN A 126 6.42 -1.60 -2.67
N ILE A 127 6.73 -2.46 -1.70
CA ILE A 127 8.05 -2.47 -1.03
C ILE A 127 9.21 -2.76 -1.99
N LEU A 128 8.95 -3.39 -3.14
CA LEU A 128 9.97 -3.71 -4.13
C LEU A 128 10.25 -2.55 -5.09
N THR A 129 9.31 -1.62 -5.27
CA THR A 129 9.41 -0.52 -6.25
C THR A 129 9.11 0.86 -5.66
N TYR A 130 9.02 0.98 -4.34
CA TYR A 130 8.61 2.22 -3.65
C TYR A 130 9.54 3.41 -3.89
N LYS A 131 10.82 3.16 -4.18
CA LYS A 131 11.81 4.19 -4.49
C LYS A 131 12.42 3.94 -5.85
N HIS A 132 12.56 5.00 -6.61
CA HIS A 132 13.48 5.00 -7.74
C HIS A 132 14.91 4.92 -7.19
N VAL A 133 15.71 3.96 -7.67
CA VAL A 133 17.14 3.89 -7.32
C VAL A 133 17.85 4.96 -8.15
N PRO A 134 18.36 6.04 -7.53
CA PRO A 134 19.03 7.09 -8.29
C PRO A 134 20.36 6.60 -8.85
N ASP A 135 20.80 7.17 -9.96
CA ASP A 135 22.07 6.79 -10.62
C ASP A 135 23.31 6.98 -9.74
N TRP A 136 23.22 7.84 -8.71
CA TRP A 136 24.32 8.06 -7.76
C TRP A 136 24.39 6.98 -6.66
N PHE A 137 23.35 6.16 -6.49
CA PHE A 137 23.31 5.08 -5.49
C PHE A 137 23.96 3.79 -6.02
N ASN A 138 25.20 3.92 -6.51
CA ASN A 138 26.06 2.80 -6.89
C ASN A 138 27.51 3.08 -6.43
N SER A 139 28.34 2.04 -6.43
CA SER A 139 29.74 2.12 -5.97
C SER A 139 30.59 3.13 -6.74
N LYS A 140 30.18 3.55 -7.94
CA LYS A 140 30.89 4.53 -8.77
C LYS A 140 30.80 5.96 -8.21
N PHE A 141 29.67 6.32 -7.59
CA PHE A 141 29.41 7.69 -7.13
C PHE A 141 29.21 7.82 -5.62
N TRP A 142 28.79 6.75 -4.92
CA TRP A 142 28.44 6.82 -3.49
C TRP A 142 29.64 6.69 -2.54
N ALA A 143 30.73 6.06 -2.98
CA ALA A 143 31.86 5.74 -2.10
C ALA A 143 33.09 6.61 -2.30
N ASN A 144 33.12 7.49 -3.31
CA ASN A 144 34.33 8.22 -3.75
C ASN A 144 35.60 7.35 -3.58
N PRO A 145 35.67 6.21 -4.31
CA PRO A 145 36.62 5.13 -4.00
C PRO A 145 38.08 5.60 -4.01
N GLU A 146 38.41 6.66 -4.77
CA GLU A 146 39.74 7.26 -4.72
C GLU A 146 40.13 7.83 -3.35
N ASN A 147 39.18 8.13 -2.46
CA ASN A 147 39.43 8.69 -1.13
C ASN A 147 39.39 7.64 0.01
N TRP A 148 39.16 6.37 -0.32
CA TRP A 148 39.13 5.29 0.67
C TRP A 148 40.45 5.21 1.44
N ASN A 149 40.39 5.32 2.77
CA ASN A 149 41.54 5.27 3.67
C ASN A 149 42.61 6.38 3.50
N LYS A 150 42.31 7.48 2.78
CA LYS A 150 43.25 8.59 2.58
C LYS A 150 43.05 9.73 3.58
N PHE A 151 41.80 10.04 3.88
CA PHE A 151 41.44 11.11 4.80
C PHE A 151 40.63 10.50 5.94
N ARG A 152 41.04 10.79 7.17
CA ARG A 152 40.29 10.49 8.38
C ARG A 152 40.18 11.79 9.15
N TRP A 153 38.99 12.06 9.67
CA TRP A 153 38.71 13.17 10.58
C TRP A 153 38.91 12.70 12.02
#